data_AF-A0A6I1ZJ42-F1
#
_entry.id   AF-A0A6I1ZJ42-F1
#
_cell.length_a   1.000
_cell.length_b   1.000
_cell.length_c   1.000
_cell.angle_alpha   90.00
_cell.angle_beta   90.00
_cell.angle_gamma   90.00
#
_symmetry.space_group_name_H-M   'P 1'
#
loop_
_entity.id
_entity.type
_entity.pdbx_description
1 polymer ?
#
loop_
_entity_poly.entity_id
_entity_poly.type
_entity_poly.pdbx_seq_one_letter_code
_entity_poly.pdbx_strand_id
1 'polypeptide(L)'
;FQTGAAAGDVFSVSLSDASSAALSVNALYVSDALSASQAIFDVDSAINTLNVAAQRVGEYMLRLDSKQETLGIAVMNIEATRSRIEDADFAKEQMDLIRNQIIQQTGFAAFGQANAAPQLVLSLFA
;
A
#
# COMPACT_ATOMS: atom_id res chain seq x y z
N PHE A 1 -10.44 11.71 4.28
CA PHE A 1 -10.21 10.25 4.33
C PHE A 1 -8.74 9.99 4.60
N GLN A 2 -8.38 9.01 5.44
CA GLN A 2 -6.97 8.65 5.62
C GLN A 2 -6.52 7.83 4.40
N THR A 3 -5.62 8.38 3.60
CA THR A 3 -5.19 7.85 2.30
C THR A 3 -3.72 7.41 2.30
N GLY A 4 -3.09 7.25 3.47
CA GLY A 4 -1.70 6.83 3.56
C GLY A 4 -1.31 6.20 4.88
N ALA A 5 -0.10 5.61 4.89
CA ALA A 5 0.41 4.76 5.97
C ALA A 5 0.83 5.52 7.25
N ALA A 6 1.08 6.84 7.14
CA ALA A 6 1.43 7.69 8.28
C ALA A 6 0.19 8.37 8.87
N ALA A 7 0.19 8.62 10.18
CA ALA A 7 -0.82 9.46 10.84
C ALA A 7 -0.72 10.88 10.28
N GLY A 8 -1.77 11.35 9.60
CA GLY A 8 -1.83 12.70 9.00
C GLY A 8 -1.99 12.74 7.48
N ASP A 9 -1.85 11.60 6.78
CA ASP A 9 -2.15 11.50 5.34
C ASP A 9 -3.68 11.52 5.13
N VAL A 10 -4.30 12.69 5.34
CA VAL A 10 -5.74 12.89 5.18
C VAL A 10 -6.02 13.61 3.86
N PHE A 11 -6.68 12.91 2.93
CA PHE A 11 -7.24 13.52 1.73
C PHE A 11 -8.54 14.23 2.08
N SER A 12 -8.50 15.56 2.12
CA SER A 12 -9.66 16.42 2.33
C SER A 12 -10.25 16.85 0.98
N VAL A 13 -11.52 16.51 0.75
CA VAL A 13 -12.30 17.01 -0.38
C VAL A 13 -13.15 18.16 0.11
N SER A 14 -12.97 19.34 -0.47
CA SER A 14 -13.82 20.50 -0.22
C SER A 14 -14.47 20.90 -1.53
N LEU A 15 -15.79 20.82 -1.57
CA LEU A 15 -16.59 21.28 -2.70
C LEU A 15 -17.21 22.64 -2.33
N SER A 16 -17.12 23.58 -3.25
CA SER A 16 -17.83 24.86 -3.13
C SER A 16 -19.34 24.62 -3.26
N ASP A 17 -20.17 25.38 -2.54
CA ASP A 17 -21.62 25.34 -2.77
C ASP A 17 -21.93 25.86 -4.19
N ALA A 18 -22.70 25.08 -4.94
CA ALA A 18 -23.12 25.36 -6.31
C ALA A 18 -24.65 25.54 -6.42
N SER A 19 -25.31 25.85 -5.31
CA SER A 19 -26.73 26.19 -5.29
C SER A 19 -27.03 27.45 -6.11
N SER A 20 -28.28 27.61 -6.57
CA SER A 20 -28.70 28.80 -7.32
C SER A 20 -28.57 30.10 -6.52
N ALA A 21 -28.62 30.01 -5.18
CA ALA A 21 -28.37 31.14 -4.29
C ALA A 21 -26.88 31.46 -4.19
N ALA A 22 -26.00 30.45 -4.02
CA ALA A 22 -24.55 30.65 -3.97
C ALA A 22 -23.98 31.16 -5.31
N LEU A 23 -24.58 30.76 -6.42
CA LEU A 23 -24.22 31.20 -7.77
C LEU A 23 -24.91 32.50 -8.21
N SER A 24 -25.72 33.12 -7.34
CA SER A 24 -26.45 34.38 -7.62
C SER A 24 -27.39 34.33 -8.84
N VAL A 25 -27.83 33.15 -9.26
CA VAL A 25 -28.75 32.95 -10.40
C VAL A 25 -30.21 32.77 -9.96
N ASN A 26 -30.51 32.92 -8.67
CA ASN A 26 -31.85 32.75 -8.12
C ASN A 26 -32.83 33.88 -8.50
N ALA A 27 -32.33 35.10 -8.75
CA ALA A 27 -33.14 36.29 -8.99
C ALA A 27 -32.68 37.06 -10.24
N LEU A 28 -32.68 36.40 -11.39
CA LEU A 28 -32.36 37.02 -12.69
C LEU A 28 -33.56 37.81 -13.20
N TYR A 29 -33.33 39.07 -13.59
CA TYR A 29 -34.34 39.94 -14.19
C TYR A 29 -34.05 40.15 -15.67
N VAL A 30 -35.08 40.04 -16.52
CA VAL A 30 -34.96 40.13 -17.99
C VAL A 30 -36.04 41.07 -18.57
N SER A 31 -36.51 42.04 -17.77
CA SER A 31 -37.61 42.93 -18.15
C SER A 31 -37.20 44.05 -19.10
N ASP A 32 -35.92 44.39 -19.18
CA ASP A 32 -35.37 45.41 -20.07
C ASP A 32 -34.00 44.99 -20.61
N ALA A 33 -33.49 45.70 -21.62
CA ALA A 33 -32.25 45.33 -22.30
C ALA A 33 -31.02 45.36 -21.38
N LEU A 34 -31.02 46.22 -20.36
CA LEU A 34 -29.90 46.38 -19.43
C LEU A 34 -29.87 45.24 -18.40
N SER A 35 -31.02 44.91 -17.81
CA SER A 35 -31.20 43.76 -16.91
C SER A 35 -30.94 42.44 -17.63
N ALA A 36 -31.38 42.30 -18.89
CA ALA A 36 -31.06 41.14 -19.72
C ALA A 36 -29.55 40.98 -19.94
N SER A 37 -28.82 42.07 -20.21
CA SER A 37 -27.36 42.03 -20.36
C SER A 37 -26.68 41.64 -19.05
N GLN A 38 -27.14 42.16 -17.91
CA GLN A 38 -26.59 41.82 -16.59
C GLN A 38 -26.84 40.35 -16.25
N ALA A 39 -28.04 39.84 -16.53
CA ALA A 39 -28.39 38.44 -16.31
C ALA A 39 -27.47 37.48 -17.09
N ILE A 40 -27.07 37.84 -18.31
CA ILE A 40 -26.11 37.05 -19.10
C ILE A 40 -24.73 37.03 -18.42
N PHE A 41 -24.26 38.17 -17.91
CA PHE A 41 -22.99 38.23 -17.17
C PHE A 41 -23.02 37.40 -15.89
N ASP A 42 -24.11 37.47 -15.14
CA ASP A 42 -24.25 36.72 -13.88
C ASP A 42 -24.27 35.20 -14.16
N VAL A 43 -24.94 34.77 -15.23
CA VAL A 43 -24.95 33.37 -15.68
C VAL A 43 -23.56 32.92 -16.15
N ASP A 44 -22.83 33.73 -16.91
CA ASP A 44 -21.46 33.40 -17.35
C ASP A 44 -20.52 33.23 -16.15
N SER A 45 -20.63 34.11 -15.16
CA SER A 45 -19.88 34.00 -13.90
C SER A 45 -20.22 32.72 -13.12
N ALA A 46 -21.51 32.37 -13.06
CA ALA A 46 -21.97 31.13 -12.43
C ALA A 46 -21.43 29.88 -13.14
N ILE A 47 -21.45 29.86 -14.48
CA ILE A 47 -20.89 28.77 -15.30
C ILE A 47 -19.38 28.64 -15.04
N ASN A 48 -18.64 29.75 -15.03
CA ASN A 48 -17.21 29.74 -14.74
C ASN A 48 -16.91 29.18 -13.34
N THR A 49 -17.69 29.57 -12.34
CA THR A 49 -17.56 29.07 -10.96
C THR A 49 -17.82 27.55 -10.89
N LEU A 50 -18.86 27.08 -11.58
CA LEU A 50 -19.17 25.64 -11.66
C LEU A 50 -18.06 24.86 -12.38
N ASN A 51 -17.52 25.40 -13.46
CA ASN A 51 -16.41 24.79 -14.19
C ASN A 51 -15.17 24.65 -13.29
N VAL A 52 -14.84 25.66 -12.49
CA VAL A 52 -13.73 25.57 -11.51
C VAL A 52 -14.01 24.50 -10.46
N ALA A 53 -15.25 24.40 -9.96
CA ALA A 53 -15.62 23.35 -9.01
C ALA A 53 -15.48 21.95 -9.63
N ALA A 54 -15.91 21.76 -10.88
CA ALA A 54 -15.76 20.51 -11.61
C ALA A 54 -14.29 20.15 -11.88
N GLN A 55 -13.46 21.13 -12.24
CA GLN A 55 -12.01 20.95 -12.39
C GLN A 55 -11.37 20.47 -11.09
N ARG A 56 -11.72 21.07 -9.95
CA ARG A 56 -11.23 20.62 -8.63
C ARG A 56 -11.62 19.18 -8.31
N VAL A 57 -12.82 18.75 -8.69
CA VAL A 57 -13.22 17.34 -8.58
C VAL A 57 -12.32 16.45 -9.44
N GLY A 58 -12.05 16.84 -10.68
CA GLY A 58 -11.14 16.12 -11.56
C GLY A 58 -9.72 16.01 -10.99
N GLU A 59 -9.19 17.09 -10.44
CA GLU A 59 -7.89 17.09 -9.74
C GLU A 59 -7.88 16.15 -8.54
N TYR A 60 -8.96 16.14 -7.74
CA TYR A 60 -9.08 15.22 -6.63
C TYR A 60 -9.08 13.76 -7.09
N MET A 61 -9.80 13.45 -8.17
CA MET A 61 -9.79 12.11 -8.77
C MET A 61 -8.40 11.70 -9.26
N LEU A 62 -7.69 12.59 -9.96
CA LEU A 62 -6.33 12.32 -10.46
C LEU A 62 -5.36 12.05 -9.30
N ARG A 63 -5.44 12.83 -8.22
CA ARG A 63 -4.60 12.62 -7.04
C ARG A 63 -4.90 11.29 -6.34
N LEU A 64 -6.17 10.89 -6.28
CA LEU A 64 -6.57 9.59 -5.73
C LEU A 64 -6.01 8.44 -6.57
N ASP A 65 -6.09 8.55 -7.89
CA ASP A 65 -5.57 7.53 -8.82
C ASP A 65 -4.05 7.37 -8.69
N SER A 66 -3.31 8.49 -8.70
CA SER A 66 -1.86 8.48 -8.48
C SER A 66 -1.46 7.90 -7.12
N LYS A 67 -2.22 8.20 -6.06
CA LYS A 67 -1.96 7.63 -4.73
C LYS A 67 -2.27 6.12 -4.71
N GLN A 68 -3.32 5.68 -5.38
CA GLN A 68 -3.66 4.27 -5.51
C GLN A 68 -2.54 3.50 -6.22
N GLU A 69 -2.02 4.01 -7.34
CA GLU A 69 -0.89 3.40 -8.05
C GLU A 69 0.35 3.31 -7.15
N THR A 70 0.69 4.40 -6.48
CA THR A 70 1.85 4.46 -5.57
C THR A 70 1.72 3.44 -4.43
N LEU A 71 0.52 3.32 -3.84
CA LEU A 71 0.26 2.34 -2.79
C LEU A 71 0.34 0.90 -3.32
N GLY A 72 -0.16 0.64 -4.53
CA GLY A 72 -0.03 -0.66 -5.17
C GLY A 72 1.43 -1.08 -5.34
N ILE A 73 2.29 -0.18 -5.81
CA ILE A 73 3.74 -0.42 -5.92
C ILE A 73 4.36 -0.67 -4.54
N ALA A 74 3.99 0.12 -3.53
CA ALA A 74 4.48 -0.07 -2.17
C ALA A 74 4.10 -1.46 -1.61
N VAL A 75 2.86 -1.90 -1.83
CA VAL A 75 2.39 -3.23 -1.41
C VAL A 75 3.20 -4.33 -2.10
N MET A 76 3.37 -4.27 -3.43
CA MET A 76 4.18 -5.26 -4.16
C MET A 76 5.62 -5.34 -3.63
N ASN A 77 6.24 -4.20 -3.33
CA ASN A 77 7.60 -4.16 -2.77
C ASN A 77 7.69 -4.73 -1.35
N ILE A 78 6.68 -4.47 -0.52
CA ILE A 78 6.60 -5.01 0.85
C ILE A 78 6.39 -6.52 0.80
N GLU A 79 5.49 -7.01 -0.04
CA GLU A 79 5.24 -8.45 -0.22
C GLU A 79 6.48 -9.18 -0.74
N ALA A 80 7.18 -8.63 -1.74
CA ALA A 80 8.43 -9.20 -2.24
C ALA A 80 9.52 -9.25 -1.16
N THR A 81 9.61 -8.21 -0.32
CA THR A 81 10.55 -8.17 0.81
C THR A 81 10.17 -9.18 1.88
N ARG A 82 8.88 -9.29 2.21
CA ARG A 82 8.36 -10.27 3.16
C ARG A 82 8.63 -11.70 2.70
N SER A 83 8.37 -12.03 1.44
CA SER A 83 8.67 -13.34 0.86
C SER A 83 10.16 -13.68 1.01
N ARG A 84 11.06 -12.73 0.74
CA ARG A 84 12.51 -12.95 0.93
C ARG A 84 12.90 -13.21 2.38
N ILE A 85 12.26 -12.52 3.33
CA ILE A 85 12.51 -12.73 4.76
C ILE A 85 12.00 -14.11 5.17
N GLU A 86 10.77 -14.47 4.80
CA GLU A 86 10.17 -15.77 5.10
C GLU A 86 10.97 -16.92 4.48
N ASP A 87 11.43 -16.80 3.24
CA ASP A 87 12.29 -17.80 2.58
C ASP A 87 13.65 -17.93 3.28
N ALA A 88 14.27 -16.82 3.69
CA ALA A 88 15.55 -16.84 4.41
C ALA A 88 15.42 -17.48 5.80
N ASP A 89 14.34 -17.17 6.52
CA ASP A 89 14.04 -17.77 7.83
C ASP A 89 13.73 -19.27 7.69
N PHE A 90 12.97 -19.67 6.65
CA PHE A 90 12.73 -21.08 6.35
C PHE A 90 14.02 -21.83 6.02
N ALA A 91 14.90 -21.23 5.20
CA ALA A 91 16.20 -21.81 4.90
C ALA A 91 17.07 -21.97 6.17
N LYS A 92 17.04 -21.01 7.09
CA LYS A 92 17.74 -21.10 8.37
C LYS A 92 17.22 -22.23 9.25
N GLU A 93 15.90 -22.30 9.46
CA GLU A 93 15.27 -23.36 10.25
C GLU A 93 15.55 -24.75 9.64
N GLN A 94 15.52 -24.86 8.31
CA GLN A 94 15.84 -26.10 7.61
C GLN A 94 17.31 -26.50 7.79
N MET A 95 18.25 -25.55 7.76
CA MET A 95 19.66 -25.83 8.03
C MET A 95 19.91 -26.25 9.47
N ASP A 96 19.20 -25.65 10.43
CA ASP A 96 19.28 -26.04 11.84
C ASP A 96 18.67 -27.44 12.07
N LEU A 97 17.57 -27.77 11.40
CA LEU A 97 16.99 -29.11 11.39
C LEU A 97 17.96 -30.14 10.78
N ILE A 98 18.57 -29.83 9.63
CA ILE A 98 19.57 -30.70 8.98
C ILE A 98 20.79 -30.87 9.89
N ARG A 99 21.30 -29.79 10.50
CA ARG A 99 22.40 -29.84 11.47
C ARG A 99 22.07 -30.77 12.63
N ASN A 100 20.87 -30.65 13.20
CA ASN A 100 20.42 -31.51 14.29
C ASN A 100 20.31 -32.97 13.85
N GLN A 101 19.82 -33.25 12.64
CA GLN A 101 19.80 -34.61 12.08
C GLN A 101 21.21 -35.17 11.86
N ILE A 102 22.14 -34.37 11.33
CA ILE A 102 23.55 -34.77 11.16
C ILE A 102 24.18 -35.07 12.51
N ILE A 103 23.95 -34.26 13.55
CA ILE A 103 24.46 -34.54 14.90
C ILE A 103 23.88 -35.85 15.44
N GLN A 104 22.58 -36.11 15.23
CA GLN A 104 21.97 -37.36 15.66
C GLN A 104 22.54 -38.58 14.93
N GLN A 105 22.70 -38.51 13.60
CA GLN A 105 23.32 -39.58 12.80
C GLN A 105 24.81 -39.77 13.16
N THR A 106 25.54 -38.69 13.35
CA THR A 106 26.96 -38.72 13.76
C THR A 106 27.10 -39.25 15.18
N GLY A 107 26.17 -38.93 16.08
CA GLY A 107 26.10 -39.53 17.42
C GLY A 107 25.95 -41.05 17.33
N PHE A 108 25.00 -41.55 16.52
CA PHE A 108 24.84 -42.98 16.28
C PHE A 108 26.09 -43.64 15.68
N ALA A 109 26.69 -43.02 14.66
CA ALA A 109 27.91 -43.52 14.02
C ALA A 109 29.11 -43.50 14.98
N ALA A 110 29.27 -42.44 15.76
CA ALA A 110 30.31 -42.31 16.77
C ALA A 110 30.15 -43.33 17.91
N PHE A 111 28.91 -43.61 18.35
CA PHE A 111 28.65 -44.69 19.31
C PHE A 111 28.97 -46.08 18.74
N GLY A 112 28.66 -46.33 17.45
CA GLY A 112 29.02 -47.58 16.78
C GLY A 112 30.54 -47.76 16.65
N GLN A 113 31.25 -46.69 16.27
CA GLN A 113 32.70 -46.70 16.11
C GLN A 113 33.44 -46.79 17.45
N ALA A 114 32.91 -46.14 18.50
CA ALA A 114 33.42 -46.24 19.87
C ALA A 114 33.17 -47.62 20.51
N ASN A 115 32.12 -48.35 20.12
CA ASN A 115 31.90 -49.74 20.57
C ASN A 115 32.71 -50.78 19.78
N ALA A 116 33.07 -50.48 18.52
CA ALA A 116 33.90 -51.37 17.71
C ALA A 116 35.41 -51.28 18.05
N ALA A 117 35.89 -50.11 18.50
CA ALA A 117 37.29 -49.92 18.86
C ALA A 117 37.79 -50.85 20.01
N PRO A 118 37.03 -51.09 21.10
CA PRO A 118 37.42 -52.03 22.15
C PRO A 118 37.49 -53.50 21.69
N GLN A 119 36.63 -53.93 20.76
CA GLN A 119 36.63 -55.31 20.27
C GLN A 119 37.85 -55.62 19.40
N LEU A 120 38.34 -54.64 18.63
CA LEU A 120 39.57 -54.79 17.83
C LEU A 120 40.80 -54.98 18.73
N VAL A 121 40.84 -54.33 19.89
CA VAL A 121 41.91 -54.48 20.88
C VAL A 121 41.82 -55.86 21.57
N LEU A 122 40.62 -56.36 21.88
CA LEU A 122 40.47 -57.71 22.43
C LEU A 122 40.94 -58.81 21.44
N SER A 123 40.76 -58.62 20.13
CA SER A 123 41.27 -59.57 19.12
C SER A 123 42.80 -59.56 18.94
N LEU A 124 43.50 -58.54 19.44
CA LEU A 124 44.97 -58.47 19.37
C LEU A 124 45.65 -59.17 20.57
N PHE A 125 44.89 -59.55 21.60
CA PHE A 125 45.38 -60.23 22.79
C PHE A 125 44.84 -61.67 22.96
N ALA A 126 44.14 -62.22 21.97
CA ALA A 126 43.67 -63.60 21.89
C ALA A 126 44.31 -64.32 20.70
#